data_AF-A0A0A7FYT7-F1
#
_entry.id   AF-A0A0A7FYT7-F1
#
_cell.length_a   1.000
_cell.length_b   1.000
_cell.length_c   1.000
_cell.angle_alpha   90.00
_cell.angle_beta   90.00
_cell.angle_gamma   90.00
#
_symmetry.space_group_name_H-M   'P 1'
#
loop_
_entity.id
_entity.type
_entity.pdbx_description
1 polymer ?
#
loop_
_entity_poly.entity_id
_entity_poly.type
_entity_poly.pdbx_seq_one_letter_code
_entity_poly.pdbx_strand_id
1 'polypeptide(L)'
;MDGKLIFAIITITLALIFYTIGVWSERRANTLKKWHVIIFWIGLFFDTTGTITMEKIAGTSSVSITSTQLLIHGITGALAIVLMLFHAVWATWVLYKNDEAKKVVFHKFSIAVWFIWLVPYIVGMIIGMS
;
A
#
# COMPACT_ATOMS: atom_id res chain seq x y z
N MET A 1 -5.98 11.67 -21.75
CA MET A 1 -5.52 11.36 -20.38
C MET A 1 -4.15 11.98 -20.20
N ASP A 2 -3.97 12.85 -19.19
CA ASP A 2 -2.64 13.38 -18.87
C ASP A 2 -1.66 12.24 -18.60
N GLY A 3 -0.46 12.28 -19.17
CA GLY A 3 0.57 11.25 -18.95
C GLY A 3 0.90 11.03 -17.47
N LYS A 4 0.66 12.05 -16.63
CA LYS A 4 0.77 11.99 -15.16
C LYS A 4 -0.28 11.06 -14.53
N LEU A 5 -1.51 11.02 -15.02
CA LEU A 5 -2.56 10.11 -14.53
C LEU A 5 -2.23 8.66 -14.83
N ILE A 6 -1.79 8.37 -16.06
CA ILE A 6 -1.39 7.02 -16.47
C ILE A 6 -0.22 6.55 -15.59
N PHE A 7 0.77 7.41 -15.36
CA PHE A 7 1.89 7.09 -14.47
C PHE A 7 1.44 6.78 -13.03
N ALA A 8 0.52 7.58 -12.47
CA ALA A 8 -0.02 7.38 -11.13
C ALA A 8 -0.78 6.05 -11.00
N ILE A 9 -1.59 5.69 -12.00
CA ILE A 9 -2.34 4.43 -12.04
C ILE A 9 -1.39 3.23 -12.14
N ILE A 10 -0.34 3.33 -12.96
CA ILE A 10 0.66 2.26 -13.08
C ILE A 10 1.40 2.07 -11.75
N THR A 11 1.85 3.17 -11.11
CA THR A 11 2.59 3.10 -9.85
C THR A 11 1.75 2.53 -8.70
N ILE A 12 0.49 2.93 -8.55
CA ILE A 12 -0.39 2.37 -7.50
C ILE A 12 -0.73 0.90 -7.76
N THR A 13 -0.87 0.51 -9.03
CA THR A 13 -1.18 -0.89 -9.39
C THR A 13 0.04 -1.78 -9.16
N LEU A 14 1.24 -1.29 -9.44
CA LEU A 14 2.48 -1.97 -9.07
C LEU A 14 2.58 -2.12 -7.56
N ALA A 15 2.22 -1.09 -6.78
CA ALA A 15 2.18 -1.18 -5.32
C ALA A 15 1.25 -2.32 -4.85
N LEU A 16 0.02 -2.42 -5.40
CA LEU A 16 -0.90 -3.51 -5.12
C LEU A 16 -0.28 -4.89 -5.42
N ILE A 17 0.36 -5.03 -6.58
CA ILE A 17 0.95 -6.30 -7.01
C ILE A 17 2.09 -6.69 -6.06
N PHE A 18 3.04 -5.79 -5.81
CA PHE A 18 4.15 -6.06 -4.90
C PHE A 18 3.67 -6.39 -3.50
N TYR A 19 2.69 -5.63 -2.99
CA TYR A 19 2.19 -5.82 -1.65
C TYR A 19 1.44 -7.16 -1.51
N THR A 20 0.60 -7.50 -2.50
CA THR A 20 -0.09 -8.80 -2.55
C THR A 20 0.90 -9.96 -2.63
N ILE A 21 1.92 -9.86 -3.50
CA ILE A 21 2.98 -10.86 -3.58
C ILE A 21 3.71 -10.96 -2.24
N GLY A 22 4.07 -9.84 -1.61
CA GLY A 22 4.75 -9.81 -0.32
C GLY A 22 3.98 -10.56 0.76
N VAL A 23 2.70 -10.24 0.95
CA VAL A 23 1.85 -10.85 1.99
C VAL A 23 1.54 -12.32 1.68
N TRP A 24 1.19 -12.66 0.44
CA TRP A 24 0.84 -14.04 0.10
C TRP A 24 2.05 -14.97 -0.03
N SER A 25 3.20 -14.48 -0.50
CA SER A 25 4.45 -15.26 -0.52
C SER A 25 4.96 -15.54 0.89
N GLU A 26 4.84 -14.56 1.79
CA GLU A 26 5.17 -14.70 3.20
C GLU A 26 4.28 -15.74 3.90
N ARG A 27 2.97 -15.70 3.63
CA ARG A 27 2.03 -16.72 4.11
C ARG A 27 2.35 -18.11 3.56
N ARG A 28 2.65 -18.22 2.26
CA ARG A 28 2.99 -19.51 1.63
C ARG A 28 4.30 -20.08 2.17
N ALA A 29 5.25 -19.22 2.50
CA ALA A 29 6.53 -19.62 3.08
C ALA A 29 6.43 -19.98 4.57
N ASN A 30 5.32 -19.64 5.26
CA ASN A 30 5.15 -19.76 6.73
C ASN A 30 6.33 -19.17 7.52
N THR A 31 7.05 -18.23 6.92
CA THR A 31 8.21 -17.60 7.55
C THR A 31 8.54 -16.29 6.85
N LEU A 32 9.01 -15.33 7.65
CA LEU A 32 9.48 -14.05 7.13
C LEU A 32 10.92 -14.18 6.62
N LYS A 33 11.13 -13.95 5.33
CA LYS A 33 12.46 -13.95 4.68
C LYS A 33 12.87 -12.53 4.31
N LYS A 34 14.19 -12.32 4.13
CA LYS A 34 14.76 -11.03 3.70
C LYS A 34 14.10 -10.48 2.42
N TRP A 35 13.80 -11.37 1.46
CA TRP A 35 13.13 -11.00 0.21
C TRP A 35 11.72 -10.43 0.40
N HIS A 36 10.95 -10.91 1.38
CA HIS A 36 9.61 -10.36 1.65
C HIS A 36 9.71 -8.91 2.15
N VAL A 37 10.69 -8.62 3.03
CA VAL A 37 10.96 -7.27 3.52
C VAL A 37 11.32 -6.32 2.37
N ILE A 38 12.19 -6.76 1.46
CA ILE A 38 12.54 -5.96 0.26
C ILE A 38 11.30 -5.65 -0.58
N ILE A 39 10.43 -6.66 -0.81
CA ILE A 39 9.18 -6.46 -1.55
C ILE A 39 8.24 -5.48 -0.84
N PHE A 40 8.12 -5.53 0.48
CA PHE A 40 7.30 -4.58 1.24
C PHE A 40 7.82 -3.14 1.12
N TRP A 41 9.14 -2.94 1.19
CA TRP A 41 9.75 -1.61 1.00
C TRP A 41 9.56 -1.08 -0.42
N ILE A 42 9.72 -1.94 -1.43
CA ILE A 42 9.45 -1.57 -2.83
C ILE A 42 7.97 -1.20 -3.02
N GLY A 43 7.06 -2.02 -2.49
CA GLY A 43 5.62 -1.75 -2.53
C GLY A 43 5.27 -0.40 -1.88
N LEU A 44 5.82 -0.11 -0.70
CA LEU A 44 5.63 1.17 -0.01
C LEU A 44 6.15 2.36 -0.81
N PHE A 45 7.29 2.22 -1.47
CA PHE A 45 7.85 3.26 -2.33
C PHE A 45 6.92 3.58 -3.52
N PHE A 46 6.41 2.53 -4.18
CA PHE A 46 5.44 2.68 -5.26
C PHE A 46 4.13 3.28 -4.78
N ASP A 47 3.63 2.85 -3.61
CA ASP A 47 2.37 3.35 -3.05
C ASP A 47 2.44 4.82 -2.67
N THR A 48 3.52 5.22 -2.00
CA THR A 48 3.77 6.61 -1.62
C THR A 48 3.89 7.50 -2.87
N THR A 49 4.62 7.03 -3.88
CA THR A 49 4.78 7.76 -5.15
C THR A 49 3.45 7.88 -5.90
N GLY A 50 2.68 6.80 -5.98
CA GLY A 50 1.37 6.76 -6.64
C GLY A 50 0.37 7.71 -5.95
N THR A 51 0.27 7.63 -4.61
CA THR A 51 -0.64 8.44 -3.80
C THR A 51 -0.31 9.93 -3.91
N ILE A 52 0.96 10.32 -3.75
CA ILE A 52 1.38 11.73 -3.89
C ILE A 52 1.11 12.25 -5.31
N THR A 53 1.32 11.41 -6.33
CA THR A 53 1.07 11.81 -7.72
C THR A 53 -0.43 12.01 -7.97
N MET A 54 -1.28 11.10 -7.47
CA MET A 54 -2.74 11.25 -7.56
C MET A 54 -3.25 12.49 -6.81
N GLU A 55 -2.75 12.75 -5.61
CA GLU A 55 -3.13 13.92 -4.81
C GLU A 55 -2.81 15.23 -5.56
N LYS A 56 -1.62 15.32 -6.14
CA LYS A 56 -1.22 16.49 -6.97
C LYS A 56 -2.15 16.67 -8.17
N ILE A 57 -2.51 15.57 -8.85
CA ILE A 57 -3.43 15.62 -9.99
C ILE A 57 -4.84 16.06 -9.56
N ALA A 58 -5.38 15.48 -8.49
CA ALA A 58 -6.69 15.84 -7.96
C ALA A 58 -6.77 17.33 -7.54
N GLY A 59 -5.66 17.92 -7.08
CA GLY A 59 -5.57 19.34 -6.77
C GLY A 59 -5.49 20.27 -7.99
N THR A 60 -5.20 19.74 -9.19
CA THR A 60 -5.04 20.54 -10.43
C THR A 60 -6.16 20.30 -11.45
N SER A 61 -6.77 19.13 -11.45
CA SER A 61 -7.79 18.72 -12.41
C SER A 61 -9.19 19.03 -11.87
N SER A 62 -10.02 19.67 -12.69
CA SER A 62 -11.46 19.92 -12.48
C SER A 62 -12.28 18.63 -12.60
N VAL A 63 -11.86 17.57 -11.90
CA VAL A 63 -12.67 16.36 -11.76
C VAL A 63 -13.77 16.69 -10.77
N SER A 64 -15.02 16.41 -11.13
CA SER A 64 -16.21 16.55 -10.28
C SER A 64 -16.19 15.52 -9.14
N ILE A 65 -15.19 15.62 -8.28
CA ILE A 65 -15.04 14.81 -7.07
C ILE A 65 -15.68 15.62 -5.95
N THR A 66 -16.68 15.04 -5.29
CA THR A 66 -17.20 15.61 -4.04
C THR A 66 -16.05 15.76 -3.04
N SER A 67 -15.93 16.92 -2.40
CA SER A 67 -14.87 17.22 -1.41
C SER A 67 -14.74 16.14 -0.33
N THR A 68 -15.87 15.52 0.05
CA THR A 68 -15.94 14.39 0.98
C THR A 68 -15.19 13.16 0.50
N GLN A 69 -15.29 12.82 -0.79
CA GLN A 69 -14.68 11.62 -1.37
C GLN A 69 -13.16 11.77 -1.50
N LEU A 70 -12.71 12.98 -1.85
CA LEU A 70 -11.29 13.35 -1.85
C LEU A 70 -10.69 13.32 -0.43
N LEU A 71 -11.41 13.86 0.57
CA LEU A 71 -11.00 13.82 1.98
C LEU A 71 -10.92 12.38 2.51
N ILE A 72 -11.93 11.56 2.24
CA ILE A 72 -11.95 10.15 2.66
C ILE A 72 -10.78 9.39 2.02
N HIS A 73 -10.56 9.54 0.72
CA HIS A 73 -9.44 8.89 0.04
C HIS A 73 -8.09 9.37 0.57
N GLY A 74 -7.90 10.68 0.77
CA GLY A 74 -6.65 11.23 1.30
C GLY A 74 -6.33 10.74 2.71
N ILE A 75 -7.32 10.74 3.62
CA ILE A 75 -7.14 10.28 5.00
C ILE A 75 -6.87 8.77 5.03
N THR A 76 -7.67 7.97 4.31
CA THR A 76 -7.51 6.51 4.28
C THR A 76 -6.21 6.09 3.60
N GLY A 77 -5.79 6.79 2.53
CA GLY A 77 -4.52 6.57 1.84
C GLY A 77 -3.33 6.91 2.73
N ALA A 78 -3.34 8.07 3.39
CA ALA A 78 -2.27 8.44 4.33
C ALA A 78 -2.17 7.43 5.49
N LEU A 79 -3.31 7.02 6.05
CA LEU A 79 -3.35 6.01 7.11
C LEU A 79 -2.79 4.67 6.64
N ALA A 80 -3.08 4.27 5.40
CA ALA A 80 -2.54 3.04 4.81
C ALA A 80 -1.02 3.11 4.58
N ILE A 81 -0.48 4.25 4.13
CA ILE A 81 0.99 4.45 3.99
C ILE A 81 1.67 4.33 5.37
N VAL A 82 1.13 4.98 6.40
CA VAL A 82 1.68 4.89 7.77
C VAL A 82 1.64 3.45 8.28
N LEU A 83 0.52 2.75 8.07
CA LEU A 83 0.35 1.36 8.47
C LEU A 83 1.34 0.43 7.74
N MET A 84 1.54 0.63 6.44
CA MET A 84 2.50 -0.14 5.65
C MET A 84 3.95 0.16 6.01
N LEU A 85 4.27 1.41 6.34
CA LEU A 85 5.60 1.78 6.85
C LEU A 85 5.86 1.08 8.19
N PHE A 86 4.91 1.13 9.12
CA PHE A 86 5.00 0.42 10.38
C PHE A 86 5.18 -1.09 10.15
N HIS A 87 4.41 -1.66 9.23
CA HIS A 87 4.50 -3.06 8.84
C HIS A 87 5.88 -3.44 8.28
N ALA A 88 6.45 -2.64 7.37
CA ALA A 88 7.77 -2.89 6.79
C ALA A 88 8.91 -2.78 7.83
N VAL A 89 8.83 -1.81 8.74
CA VAL A 89 9.78 -1.66 9.85
C VAL A 89 9.67 -2.84 10.81
N TRP A 90 8.45 -3.23 11.17
CA TRP A 90 8.21 -4.39 12.03
C TRP A 90 8.71 -5.68 11.38
N ALA A 91 8.50 -5.86 10.07
CA ALA A 91 9.03 -6.99 9.31
C ALA A 91 10.56 -7.05 9.42
N THR A 92 11.22 -5.91 9.24
CA THR A 92 12.68 -5.79 9.37
C THR A 92 13.15 -6.18 10.78
N TRP A 93 12.43 -5.75 11.81
CA TRP A 93 12.74 -6.05 13.20
C TRP A 93 12.52 -7.53 13.56
N VAL A 94 11.40 -8.14 13.14
CA VAL A 94 11.09 -9.57 13.36
C VAL A 94 12.13 -10.45 12.67
N LEU A 95 12.54 -10.08 11.47
CA LEU A 95 13.59 -10.77 10.72
C LEU A 95 14.96 -10.66 11.41
N TYR A 96 15.31 -9.49 11.94
CA TYR A 96 16.57 -9.28 12.69
C TYR A 96 16.60 -10.09 14.00
N LYS A 97 15.50 -10.09 14.76
CA LYS A 97 15.39 -10.86 16.01
C LYS A 97 15.32 -12.37 15.78
N ASN A 98 14.98 -12.81 14.56
CA ASN A 98 14.85 -14.20 14.13
C ASN A 98 13.99 -15.06 15.07
N ASP A 99 12.91 -14.46 15.59
CA ASP A 99 12.04 -15.04 16.60
C ASP A 99 10.80 -15.67 15.94
N GLU A 100 10.72 -17.00 15.96
CA GLU A 100 9.64 -17.77 15.31
C GLU A 100 8.25 -17.42 15.85
N ALA A 101 8.11 -17.14 17.16
CA ALA A 101 6.82 -16.76 17.73
C ALA A 101 6.32 -15.42 17.15
N LYS A 102 7.25 -14.48 16.92
CA LYS A 102 6.92 -13.18 16.32
C LYS A 102 6.62 -13.27 14.83
N LYS A 103 7.20 -14.24 14.11
CA LYS A 103 6.83 -14.51 12.70
C LYS A 103 5.38 -14.95 12.58
N VAL A 104 4.90 -15.80 13.49
CA VAL A 104 3.48 -16.24 13.54
C VAL A 104 2.52 -15.07 13.77
N VAL A 105 2.85 -14.16 14.69
CA VAL A 105 2.04 -12.95 14.92
C VAL A 105 2.09 -12.02 13.70
N PHE A 106 3.27 -11.89 13.08
CA PHE A 106 3.48 -11.06 11.91
C PHE A 106 2.63 -11.52 10.72
N HIS A 107 2.49 -12.83 10.48
CA HIS A 107 1.61 -13.36 9.42
C HIS A 107 0.17 -12.87 9.54
N LYS A 108 -0.41 -12.93 10.75
CA LYS A 108 -1.78 -12.47 11.01
C LYS A 108 -1.90 -10.96 10.82
N PHE A 109 -0.88 -10.22 11.27
CA PHE A 109 -0.82 -8.77 11.15
C PHE A 109 -0.69 -8.33 9.68
N SER A 110 0.17 -8.96 8.88
CA SER A 110 0.35 -8.71 7.44
C SER A 110 -0.97 -8.77 6.67
N ILE A 111 -1.79 -9.79 6.94
CA ILE A 111 -3.09 -9.94 6.30
C ILE A 111 -4.04 -8.80 6.68
N ALA A 112 -4.08 -8.41 7.95
CA ALA A 112 -4.92 -7.30 8.41
C ALA A 112 -4.51 -5.98 7.76
N VAL A 113 -3.21 -5.68 7.70
CA VAL A 113 -2.66 -4.49 7.02
C VAL A 113 -3.04 -4.49 5.54
N TRP A 114 -3.00 -5.66 4.88
CA TRP A 114 -3.43 -5.82 3.49
C TRP A 114 -4.90 -5.53 3.24
N PHE A 115 -5.79 -6.01 4.10
CA PHE A 115 -7.20 -5.65 3.99
C PHE A 115 -7.45 -4.16 4.20
N ILE A 116 -6.75 -3.53 5.16
CA ILE A 116 -6.89 -2.09 5.41
C ILE A 116 -6.39 -1.29 4.21
N TRP A 117 -5.26 -1.69 3.61
CA TRP A 117 -4.70 -1.04 2.42
C TRP A 117 -5.60 -1.15 1.18
N LEU A 118 -6.38 -2.23 1.06
CA LEU A 118 -7.30 -2.42 -0.06
C LEU A 118 -8.42 -1.35 -0.09
N VAL A 119 -8.81 -0.81 1.08
CA VAL A 119 -9.87 0.21 1.19
C VAL A 119 -9.54 1.50 0.41
N PRO A 120 -8.43 2.23 0.68
CA PRO A 120 -8.09 3.43 -0.08
C PRO A 120 -7.83 3.14 -1.55
N TYR A 121 -7.31 1.96 -1.90
CA TYR A 121 -7.12 1.55 -3.30
C TYR A 121 -8.46 1.46 -4.05
N ILE A 122 -9.45 0.76 -3.49
CA ILE A 122 -10.79 0.64 -4.09
C ILE A 122 -11.46 2.01 -4.17
N VAL A 123 -11.39 2.81 -3.09
CA VAL A 123 -11.94 4.17 -3.08
C VAL A 123 -11.30 5.02 -4.19
N GLY A 124 -9.98 4.97 -4.34
CA GLY A 124 -9.26 5.68 -5.39
C GLY A 124 -9.64 5.21 -6.79
N MET A 125 -9.84 3.91 -6.99
CA MET A 125 -10.30 3.35 -8.26
C MET A 125 -11.70 3.84 -8.62
N ILE A 126 -12.64 3.84 -7.67
CA ILE A 126 -14.01 4.32 -7.90
C ILE A 126 -14.00 5.81 -8.28
N ILE A 127 -13.20 6.63 -7.58
CA ILE A 127 -13.01 8.05 -7.91
C ILE A 127 -12.41 8.23 -9.31
N GLY A 128 -11.44 7.40 -9.69
CA GLY A 128 -10.78 7.51 -11.00
C GLY A 128 -11.63 7.05 -12.19
N MET A 129 -12.69 6.27 -11.93
CA MET A 129 -13.63 5.79 -12.96
C MET A 129 -14.84 6.72 -13.18
N SER A 130 -15.08 7.69 -12.30
CA SER A 130 -16.16 8.69 -12.38
C SER A 130 -15.71 9.99 -13.01
#